data_AF-A0A2S8PKW0-F1
#
_entry.id   AF-A0A2S8PKW0-F1
#
_cell.length_a   1.000
_cell.length_b   1.000
_cell.length_c   1.000
_cell.angle_alpha   90.00
_cell.angle_beta   90.00
_cell.angle_gamma   90.00
#
_symmetry.space_group_name_H-M   'P 1'
#
loop_
_entity.id
_entity.type
_entity.pdbx_description
1 polymer ?
#
loop_
_entity_poly.entity_id
_entity_poly.type
_entity_poly.pdbx_seq_one_letter_code
_entity_poly.pdbx_strand_id
1 'polypeptide(L)'
;MRETAGQRGITLSERPLAHDSDYVSIDVRDSNRSSIVEWVTELFDQGGVHVLIGTAALLGEGWDAPGINSMIMASYVGSFMLSNQMRGRAIRSQRGNPDKTGAIWHLACVDTELADGGEDMASLARRFRSLVGLSITNETIESGMERMGLGPGRLAERDIELYNAQTLDRAKERHLLKERWASAVALQGSMTEELRAEGKRVPRPVVYPYTIKAVLIFALVLGLETFFDAASSPQMLHSDVPGWFKFSIAAIMAAVCASPWIYKAAKMTFKHQSLDRSIREVGLAVYTVLYELKLVQPAPSIHLIGTQEEGGAVVCWLRDGNTHEKTLFLNALQQLLDPIDNPRYLVYRTSRRRFGLSHDYHAVP
;
A
#
# COMPACT_ATOMS: atom_id res chain seq x y z
N MET A 1 -31.10 -33.89 8.11
CA MET A 1 -29.92 -34.75 8.38
C MET A 1 -30.25 -36.23 8.35
N ARG A 2 -30.97 -36.79 9.33
CA ARG A 2 -31.22 -38.25 9.43
C ARG A 2 -31.85 -38.86 8.17
N GLU A 3 -32.86 -38.20 7.62
CA GLU A 3 -33.54 -38.63 6.39
C GLU A 3 -32.58 -38.68 5.19
N THR A 4 -31.82 -37.61 4.98
CA THR A 4 -30.81 -37.50 3.91
C THR A 4 -29.67 -38.51 4.07
N ALA A 5 -29.24 -38.80 5.31
CA ALA A 5 -28.21 -39.79 5.59
C ALA A 5 -28.70 -41.22 5.29
N GLY A 6 -29.95 -41.54 5.65
CA GLY A 6 -30.59 -42.82 5.37
C GLY A 6 -30.70 -43.11 3.86
N GLN A 7 -31.05 -42.10 3.05
CA GLN A 7 -31.10 -42.23 1.58
C GLN A 7 -29.74 -42.56 0.96
N ARG A 8 -28.63 -42.17 1.59
CA ARG A 8 -27.26 -42.45 1.13
C ARG A 8 -26.62 -43.68 1.78
N GLY A 9 -27.36 -44.44 2.59
CA GLY A 9 -26.84 -45.59 3.32
C GLY A 9 -25.78 -45.23 4.37
N ILE A 10 -25.72 -43.97 4.80
CA ILE A 10 -24.78 -43.51 5.83
C ILE A 10 -25.42 -43.79 7.19
N THR A 11 -24.78 -44.66 7.97
CA THR A 11 -25.18 -44.89 9.36
C THR A 11 -24.46 -43.88 10.26
N LEU A 12 -25.21 -42.92 10.82
CA LEU A 12 -24.69 -41.93 11.76
C LEU A 12 -24.71 -42.51 13.18
N SER A 13 -23.56 -42.49 13.86
CA SER A 13 -23.48 -42.79 15.28
C SER A 13 -23.68 -41.49 16.05
N GLU A 14 -24.90 -41.28 16.54
CA GLU A 14 -25.29 -40.08 17.27
C GLU A 14 -25.16 -40.28 18.79
N ARG A 15 -24.57 -39.31 19.48
CA ARG A 15 -24.51 -39.25 20.94
C ARG A 15 -25.02 -37.88 21.40
N PRO A 16 -26.02 -37.81 22.29
CA PRO A 16 -26.44 -36.53 22.84
C PRO A 16 -25.30 -35.90 23.63
N LEU A 17 -25.19 -34.57 23.58
CA LEU A 17 -24.24 -33.85 24.42
C LEU A 17 -24.72 -33.84 25.87
N ALA A 18 -23.82 -34.12 26.81
CA ALA A 18 -24.17 -34.28 28.22
C ALA A 18 -24.76 -33.01 28.87
N HIS A 19 -24.50 -31.84 28.28
CA HIS A 19 -24.85 -30.54 28.84
C HIS A 19 -25.88 -29.76 28.00
N ASP A 20 -26.29 -30.29 26.85
CA ASP A 20 -27.25 -29.61 25.96
C ASP A 20 -28.01 -30.63 25.10
N SER A 21 -29.33 -30.69 25.26
CA SER A 21 -30.22 -31.61 24.55
C SER A 21 -30.51 -31.19 23.11
N ASP A 22 -30.26 -29.92 22.77
CA ASP A 22 -30.52 -29.39 21.42
C ASP A 22 -29.37 -29.72 20.46
N TYR A 23 -28.25 -30.24 20.98
CA TYR A 23 -27.08 -30.61 20.21
C TYR A 23 -26.79 -32.12 20.28
N VAL A 24 -26.29 -32.65 19.16
CA VAL A 24 -25.88 -34.04 19.03
C VAL A 24 -24.45 -34.10 18.49
N SER A 25 -23.66 -34.99 19.05
CA SER A 25 -22.35 -35.35 18.52
C SER A 25 -22.50 -36.51 17.54
N ILE A 26 -21.91 -36.37 16.37
CA ILE A 26 -21.89 -37.41 15.34
C ILE A 26 -20.47 -37.95 15.25
N ASP A 27 -20.27 -39.19 15.66
CA ASP A 27 -18.98 -39.85 15.58
C ASP A 27 -18.71 -40.32 14.15
N VAL A 28 -17.67 -39.77 13.54
CA VAL A 28 -17.24 -40.08 12.17
C VAL A 28 -16.02 -41.02 12.21
N ARG A 29 -16.13 -42.19 11.59
CA ARG A 29 -14.98 -43.08 11.38
C ARG A 29 -14.14 -42.61 10.20
N ASP A 30 -12.81 -42.75 10.27
CA ASP A 30 -11.87 -42.29 9.24
C ASP A 30 -12.17 -42.84 7.83
N SER A 31 -12.67 -44.08 7.74
CA SER A 31 -13.04 -44.70 6.46
C SER A 31 -14.15 -43.96 5.70
N ASN A 32 -14.95 -43.14 6.40
CA ASN A 32 -16.14 -42.48 5.84
C ASN A 32 -15.99 -40.96 5.76
N ARG A 33 -14.79 -40.42 6.04
CA ARG A 33 -14.56 -38.98 6.17
C ARG A 33 -14.89 -38.21 4.88
N SER A 34 -14.47 -38.70 3.72
CA SER A 34 -14.77 -38.07 2.42
C SER A 34 -16.26 -38.05 2.12
N SER A 35 -16.95 -39.18 2.31
CA SER A 35 -18.39 -39.32 2.08
C SER A 35 -19.22 -38.41 2.98
N ILE A 36 -18.78 -38.19 4.22
CA ILE A 36 -19.45 -37.29 5.16
C ILE A 36 -19.22 -35.82 4.77
N VAL A 37 -18.02 -35.44 4.33
CA VAL A 37 -17.77 -34.08 3.82
C VAL A 37 -18.63 -33.78 2.59
N GLU A 38 -18.75 -34.71 1.64
CA GLU A 38 -19.67 -34.57 0.50
C GLU A 38 -21.12 -34.40 0.95
N TRP A 39 -21.58 -35.24 1.87
CA TRP A 39 -22.96 -35.19 2.36
C TRP A 39 -23.27 -33.90 3.13
N VAL A 40 -22.36 -33.44 4.00
CA VAL A 40 -22.51 -32.15 4.70
C VAL A 40 -22.54 -30.99 3.71
N THR A 41 -21.73 -31.07 2.66
CA THR A 41 -21.69 -30.07 1.59
C THR A 41 -23.01 -30.03 0.82
N GLU A 42 -23.54 -31.19 0.42
CA GLU A 42 -24.85 -31.29 -0.23
C GLU A 42 -25.97 -30.74 0.66
N LEU A 43 -25.97 -31.09 1.94
CA LEU A 43 -26.94 -30.60 2.90
C LEU A 43 -26.86 -29.06 3.06
N PHE A 44 -25.65 -28.51 3.01
CA PHE A 44 -25.42 -27.07 3.03
C PHE A 44 -25.92 -26.41 1.75
N ASP A 45 -25.60 -26.96 0.58
CA ASP A 45 -26.01 -26.43 -0.73
C ASP A 45 -27.53 -26.50 -0.94
N GLN A 46 -28.21 -27.50 -0.36
CA GLN A 46 -29.67 -27.63 -0.38
C GLN A 46 -30.37 -26.71 0.65
N GLY A 47 -29.63 -25.99 1.50
CA GLY A 47 -30.18 -25.15 2.56
C GLY A 47 -30.71 -25.94 3.78
N GLY A 48 -30.38 -27.23 3.90
CA GLY A 48 -30.67 -28.01 5.10
C GLY A 48 -29.82 -27.60 6.31
N VAL A 49 -28.67 -26.97 6.06
CA VAL A 49 -27.80 -26.32 7.06
C VAL A 49 -27.36 -24.96 6.51
N HIS A 50 -27.47 -23.90 7.32
CA HIS A 50 -27.07 -22.55 6.94
C HIS A 50 -25.72 -22.10 7.51
N VAL A 51 -25.27 -22.73 8.59
CA VAL A 51 -24.05 -22.35 9.29
C VAL A 51 -23.21 -23.58 9.55
N LEU A 52 -21.95 -23.53 9.13
CA LEU A 52 -20.95 -24.54 9.40
C LEU A 52 -19.80 -23.90 10.16
N ILE A 53 -19.41 -24.51 11.29
CA ILE A 53 -18.24 -24.10 12.07
C ILE A 53 -17.23 -25.23 11.98
N GLY A 54 -16.00 -24.91 11.55
CA GLY A 54 -14.96 -25.90 11.33
C GLY A 54 -13.58 -25.36 11.65
N THR A 55 -12.62 -26.27 11.84
CA THR A 55 -11.22 -25.92 12.01
C THR A 55 -10.54 -25.74 10.65
N ALA A 56 -9.40 -25.05 10.64
CA ALA A 56 -8.61 -24.87 9.42
C ALA A 56 -8.18 -26.20 8.77
N ALA A 57 -8.07 -27.29 9.53
CA ALA A 57 -7.77 -28.61 8.97
C ALA A 57 -8.92 -29.16 8.12
N LEU A 58 -10.17 -29.02 8.59
CA LEU A 58 -11.35 -29.49 7.85
C LEU A 58 -11.70 -28.56 6.67
N LEU A 59 -11.58 -27.25 6.87
CA LEU A 59 -11.93 -26.24 5.86
C LEU A 59 -10.78 -25.96 4.87
N GLY A 60 -9.54 -26.31 5.23
CA GLY A 60 -8.33 -26.14 4.43
C GLY A 60 -8.07 -27.31 3.47
N GLU A 61 -8.40 -28.54 3.88
CA GLU A 61 -8.23 -29.76 3.06
C GLU A 61 -9.38 -29.96 2.07
N GLY A 62 -9.40 -29.19 0.98
CA GLY A 62 -10.16 -29.57 -0.20
C GLY A 62 -11.67 -29.40 -0.16
N TRP A 63 -12.28 -28.93 0.95
CA TRP A 63 -13.73 -28.69 1.04
C TRP A 63 -14.25 -27.80 -0.11
N ASP A 64 -15.25 -28.28 -0.85
CA ASP A 64 -15.76 -27.65 -2.06
C ASP A 64 -17.26 -27.36 -1.94
N ALA A 65 -17.59 -26.21 -1.36
CA ALA A 65 -18.96 -25.69 -1.29
C ALA A 65 -19.04 -24.34 -2.04
N PRO A 66 -19.27 -24.34 -3.37
CA PRO A 66 -19.37 -23.12 -4.16
C PRO A 66 -20.51 -22.20 -3.70
N GLY A 67 -21.54 -22.74 -3.04
CA GLY A 67 -22.68 -22.02 -2.50
C GLY A 67 -22.39 -21.11 -1.29
N ILE A 68 -21.17 -21.15 -0.72
CA ILE A 68 -20.80 -20.29 0.42
C ILE A 68 -20.97 -18.81 0.06
N ASN A 69 -21.85 -18.12 0.78
CA ASN A 69 -22.13 -16.69 0.62
C ASN A 69 -21.53 -15.84 1.76
N SER A 70 -21.00 -16.46 2.81
CA SER A 70 -20.39 -15.76 3.95
C SER A 70 -19.33 -16.65 4.62
N MET A 71 -18.15 -16.10 4.86
CA MET A 71 -17.02 -16.77 5.51
C MET A 71 -16.51 -15.89 6.65
N ILE A 72 -16.48 -16.42 7.87
CA ILE A 72 -15.99 -15.71 9.05
C ILE A 72 -14.69 -16.37 9.53
N MET A 73 -13.58 -15.66 9.43
CA MET A 73 -12.30 -16.11 9.97
C MET A 73 -12.19 -15.68 11.44
N ALA A 74 -12.58 -16.59 12.34
CA ALA A 74 -12.66 -16.31 13.77
C ALA A 74 -11.35 -16.54 14.55
N SER A 75 -10.39 -17.27 13.98
CA SER A 75 -9.11 -17.57 14.64
C SER A 75 -7.93 -17.22 13.73
N TYR A 76 -6.79 -16.90 14.34
CA TYR A 76 -5.56 -16.57 13.62
C TYR A 76 -5.10 -17.73 12.72
N VAL A 77 -4.93 -17.42 11.44
CA VAL A 77 -4.40 -18.33 10.44
C VAL A 77 -2.95 -17.92 10.19
N GLY A 78 -2.00 -18.73 10.65
CA GLY A 78 -0.58 -18.36 10.77
C GLY A 78 0.20 -18.06 9.50
N SER A 79 -0.40 -18.18 8.31
CA SER A 79 0.25 -17.84 7.05
C SER A 79 -0.69 -17.14 6.07
N PHE A 80 -0.11 -16.22 5.30
CA PHE A 80 -0.78 -15.53 4.19
C PHE A 80 -1.39 -16.51 3.18
N MET A 81 -0.68 -17.59 2.87
CA MET A 81 -1.13 -18.61 1.92
C MET A 81 -2.42 -19.28 2.39
N LEU A 82 -2.52 -19.64 3.68
CA LEU A 82 -3.69 -20.33 4.22
C LEU A 82 -4.90 -19.39 4.30
N SER A 83 -4.70 -18.10 4.60
CA SER A 83 -5.78 -17.10 4.53
C SER A 83 -6.32 -16.93 3.10
N ASN A 84 -5.44 -16.92 2.09
CA ASN A 84 -5.87 -16.83 0.69
C ASN A 84 -6.61 -18.11 0.22
N GLN A 85 -6.17 -19.28 0.66
CA GLN A 85 -6.86 -20.55 0.39
C GLN A 85 -8.26 -20.59 1.01
N MET A 86 -8.43 -20.10 2.24
CA MET A 86 -9.74 -20.00 2.89
C MET A 86 -10.65 -19.00 2.19
N ARG A 87 -10.13 -17.81 1.81
CA ARG A 87 -10.87 -16.80 1.02
C ARG A 87 -11.32 -17.33 -0.33
N GLY A 88 -10.45 -18.09 -1.01
CA GLY A 88 -10.74 -18.67 -2.32
C GLY A 88 -12.01 -19.53 -2.33
N ARG A 89 -12.40 -20.13 -1.20
CA ARG A 89 -13.65 -20.91 -1.08
C ARG A 89 -14.89 -20.03 -1.25
N ALA A 90 -14.91 -18.86 -0.60
CA ALA A 90 -16.03 -17.93 -0.67
C ALA A 90 -16.11 -17.17 -2.01
N ILE A 91 -15.00 -17.07 -2.76
CA ILE A 91 -14.94 -16.32 -4.04
C ILE A 91 -15.29 -17.21 -5.25
N ARG A 92 -15.38 -18.53 -5.08
CA ARG A 92 -15.75 -19.46 -6.17
C ARG A 92 -17.07 -19.07 -6.83
N SER A 93 -17.11 -19.15 -8.16
CA SER A 93 -18.34 -19.07 -8.92
C SER A 93 -19.22 -20.29 -8.64
N GLN A 94 -20.53 -20.07 -8.58
CA GLN A 94 -21.51 -21.13 -8.41
C GLN A 94 -22.19 -21.40 -9.75
N ARG A 95 -22.16 -22.65 -10.21
CA ARG A 95 -22.84 -23.03 -11.45
C ARG A 95 -24.35 -22.81 -11.30
N GLY A 96 -24.95 -22.13 -12.29
CA GLY A 96 -26.38 -21.80 -12.27
C GLY A 96 -26.75 -20.58 -11.43
N ASN A 97 -25.79 -19.93 -10.75
CA ASN A 97 -26.02 -18.70 -10.00
C ASN A 97 -24.92 -17.65 -10.33
N PRO A 98 -25.10 -16.86 -11.41
CA PRO A 98 -24.14 -15.83 -11.79
C PRO A 98 -24.15 -14.61 -10.84
N ASP A 99 -25.18 -14.51 -9.99
CA ASP A 99 -25.37 -13.41 -9.03
C ASP A 99 -24.78 -13.73 -7.66
N LYS A 100 -24.09 -14.87 -7.54
CA LYS A 100 -23.48 -15.30 -6.29
C LYS A 100 -22.45 -14.29 -5.82
N THR A 101 -22.69 -13.73 -4.63
CA THR A 101 -21.73 -12.90 -3.91
C THR A 101 -21.32 -13.56 -2.60
N GLY A 102 -20.13 -13.21 -2.12
CA GLY A 102 -19.54 -13.77 -0.90
C GLY A 102 -18.97 -12.69 0.00
N ALA A 103 -19.43 -12.61 1.24
CA ALA A 103 -18.84 -11.75 2.26
C ALA A 103 -17.74 -12.50 3.01
N ILE A 104 -16.55 -11.91 3.09
CA ILE A 104 -15.43 -12.45 3.85
C ILE A 104 -15.18 -11.53 5.04
N TRP A 105 -15.31 -12.08 6.24
CA TRP A 105 -15.13 -11.37 7.49
C TRP A 105 -13.79 -11.74 8.11
N HIS A 106 -12.99 -10.71 8.38
CA HIS A 106 -11.80 -10.80 9.21
C HIS A 106 -12.13 -10.15 10.54
N LEU A 107 -12.07 -10.92 11.62
CA LEU A 107 -12.24 -10.39 12.97
C LEU A 107 -10.90 -9.82 13.45
N ALA A 108 -10.98 -8.79 14.29
CA ALA A 108 -9.85 -8.28 15.06
C ALA A 108 -10.30 -7.85 16.44
N CYS A 109 -9.49 -8.15 17.44
CA CYS A 109 -9.62 -7.61 18.79
C CYS A 109 -9.00 -6.21 18.80
N VAL A 110 -9.78 -5.22 19.24
CA VAL A 110 -9.33 -3.82 19.33
C VAL A 110 -9.06 -3.48 20.78
N ASP A 111 -7.82 -3.07 21.08
CA ASP A 111 -7.48 -2.44 22.35
C ASP A 111 -7.87 -0.96 22.32
N THR A 112 -8.93 -0.60 23.06
CA THR A 112 -9.47 0.77 23.07
C THR A 112 -8.62 1.74 23.88
N GLU A 113 -7.66 1.26 24.67
CA GLU A 113 -6.72 2.11 25.41
C GLU A 113 -5.60 2.63 24.50
N LEU A 114 -5.29 1.88 23.44
CA LEU A 114 -4.24 2.21 22.47
C LEU A 114 -4.79 3.00 21.28
N ALA A 115 -4.03 4.00 20.83
CA ALA A 115 -4.43 4.85 19.71
C ALA A 115 -4.47 4.12 18.35
N ASP A 116 -3.75 3.01 18.23
CA ASP A 116 -3.64 2.17 17.03
C ASP A 116 -4.49 0.89 17.10
N GLY A 117 -5.22 0.66 18.19
CA GLY A 117 -6.07 -0.51 18.39
C GLY A 117 -5.31 -1.79 18.76
N GLY A 118 -4.00 -1.73 18.99
CA GLY A 118 -3.17 -2.85 19.41
C GLY A 118 -2.67 -3.79 18.30
N GLU A 119 -1.99 -4.87 18.70
CA GLU A 119 -1.25 -5.77 17.80
C GLU A 119 -2.15 -6.51 16.79
N ASP A 120 -3.36 -6.90 17.18
CA ASP A 120 -4.25 -7.63 16.26
C ASP A 120 -4.77 -6.72 15.14
N MET A 121 -5.01 -5.43 15.44
CA MET A 121 -5.31 -4.41 14.43
C MET A 121 -4.13 -4.15 13.49
N ALA A 122 -2.90 -4.06 14.02
CA ALA A 122 -1.70 -3.92 13.19
C ALA A 122 -1.48 -5.14 12.28
N SER A 123 -1.71 -6.35 12.82
CA SER A 123 -1.65 -7.61 12.08
C SER A 123 -2.71 -7.68 10.97
N LEU A 124 -3.95 -7.26 11.27
CA LEU A 124 -5.02 -7.12 10.30
C LEU A 124 -4.63 -6.14 9.19
N ALA A 125 -4.09 -4.97 9.55
CA ALA A 125 -3.69 -3.95 8.61
C ALA A 125 -2.62 -4.44 7.63
N ARG A 126 -1.63 -5.17 8.13
CA ARG A 126 -0.61 -5.83 7.31
C ARG A 126 -1.19 -6.86 6.35
N ARG A 127 -2.17 -7.66 6.77
CA ARG A 127 -2.86 -8.61 5.89
C ARG A 127 -3.62 -7.88 4.78
N PHE A 128 -4.30 -6.78 5.10
CA PHE A 128 -5.14 -6.06 4.15
C PHE A 128 -4.35 -5.34 3.05
N ARG A 129 -3.06 -5.05 3.24
CA ARG A 129 -2.19 -4.44 2.22
C ARG A 129 -2.17 -5.20 0.88
N SER A 130 -2.24 -6.52 0.93
CA SER A 130 -2.24 -7.38 -0.27
C SER A 130 -3.65 -7.90 -0.63
N LEU A 131 -4.68 -7.50 0.12
CA LEU A 131 -6.06 -7.89 -0.17
C LEU A 131 -6.75 -6.74 -0.88
N VAL A 132 -7.15 -7.00 -2.12
CA VAL A 132 -7.95 -6.09 -2.93
C VAL A 132 -9.43 -6.26 -2.59
N GLY A 133 -10.17 -5.15 -2.50
CA GLY A 133 -11.61 -5.14 -2.26
C GLY A 133 -12.26 -3.80 -2.61
N LEU A 134 -13.59 -3.75 -2.57
CA LEU A 134 -14.31 -2.50 -2.74
C LEU A 134 -14.07 -1.57 -1.55
N SER A 135 -13.91 -0.28 -1.84
CA SER A 135 -13.95 0.77 -0.84
C SER A 135 -15.35 0.90 -0.23
N ILE A 136 -15.44 1.23 1.05
CA ILE A 136 -16.72 1.48 1.72
C ILE A 136 -17.21 2.89 1.39
N THR A 137 -16.29 3.85 1.26
CA THR A 137 -16.61 5.25 1.00
C THR A 137 -16.70 5.57 -0.48
N ASN A 138 -15.90 4.87 -1.31
CA ASN A 138 -15.76 5.16 -2.73
C ASN A 138 -16.29 4.00 -3.58
N GLU A 139 -16.63 4.25 -4.85
CA GLU A 139 -16.96 3.21 -5.84
C GLU A 139 -15.71 2.70 -6.57
N THR A 140 -14.66 2.43 -5.81
CA THR A 140 -13.32 2.07 -6.30
C THR A 140 -12.88 0.73 -5.73
N ILE A 141 -11.99 0.06 -6.45
CA ILE A 141 -11.28 -1.12 -5.98
C ILE A 141 -9.95 -0.67 -5.39
N GLU A 142 -9.75 -0.95 -4.10
CA GLU A 142 -8.62 -0.47 -3.30
C GLU A 142 -7.98 -1.63 -2.53
N SER A 143 -6.71 -1.50 -2.18
CA SER A 143 -6.00 -2.38 -1.24
C SER A 143 -5.75 -1.67 0.08
N GLY A 144 -5.42 -2.42 1.14
CA GLY A 144 -5.16 -1.84 2.46
C GLY A 144 -6.40 -1.57 3.30
N MET A 145 -6.18 -1.18 4.56
CA MET A 145 -7.27 -0.93 5.53
C MET A 145 -8.03 0.37 5.29
N GLU A 146 -7.44 1.32 4.56
CA GLU A 146 -8.05 2.63 4.30
C GLU A 146 -9.43 2.50 3.65
N ARG A 147 -9.58 1.52 2.74
CA ARG A 147 -10.84 1.20 2.07
C ARG A 147 -11.98 0.83 3.02
N MET A 148 -11.66 0.40 4.24
CA MET A 148 -12.65 0.05 5.26
C MET A 148 -13.23 1.30 5.95
N GLY A 149 -12.78 2.50 5.60
CA GLY A 149 -13.32 3.75 6.14
C GLY A 149 -13.10 3.93 7.65
N LEU A 150 -12.19 3.15 8.23
CA LEU A 150 -11.76 3.31 9.61
C LEU A 150 -10.78 4.49 9.65
N GLY A 151 -11.24 5.64 10.15
CA GLY A 151 -10.43 6.84 10.25
C GLY A 151 -9.20 6.64 11.15
N PRO A 152 -8.14 7.46 10.97
CA PRO A 152 -6.97 7.40 11.84
C PRO A 152 -7.32 7.85 13.27
N GLY A 153 -6.82 7.12 14.26
CA GLY A 153 -6.92 7.48 15.68
C GLY A 153 -7.57 6.42 16.55
N ARG A 154 -7.75 6.76 17.83
CA ARG A 154 -8.28 5.86 18.84
C ARG A 154 -9.74 5.50 18.51
N LEU A 155 -10.01 4.21 18.35
CA LEU A 155 -11.34 3.68 18.16
C LEU A 155 -12.06 3.60 19.51
N ALA A 156 -13.07 4.45 19.73
CA ALA A 156 -13.91 4.33 20.92
C ALA A 156 -14.87 3.14 20.78
N GLU A 157 -15.28 2.55 21.90
CA GLU A 157 -16.20 1.41 21.94
C GLU A 157 -17.49 1.66 21.13
N ARG A 158 -18.08 2.85 21.30
CA ARG A 158 -19.27 3.28 20.54
C ARG A 158 -19.04 3.30 19.02
N ASP A 159 -17.86 3.71 18.58
CA ASP A 159 -17.53 3.77 17.15
C ASP A 159 -17.38 2.37 16.57
N ILE A 160 -16.80 1.44 17.35
CA ILE A 160 -16.69 0.02 16.99
C ILE A 160 -18.08 -0.62 16.87
N GLU A 161 -18.98 -0.39 17.83
CA GLU A 161 -20.36 -0.88 17.78
C GLU A 161 -21.12 -0.35 16.55
N LEU A 162 -21.01 0.96 16.30
CA LEU A 162 -21.63 1.59 15.14
C LEU A 162 -21.09 1.01 13.83
N TYR A 163 -19.77 0.84 13.73
CA TYR A 163 -19.13 0.27 12.55
C TYR A 163 -19.54 -1.19 12.32
N ASN A 164 -19.66 -1.99 13.39
CA ASN A 164 -20.14 -3.37 13.31
C ASN A 164 -21.60 -3.43 12.84
N ALA A 165 -22.49 -2.57 13.37
CA ALA A 165 -23.88 -2.48 12.94
C ALA A 165 -23.99 -2.11 11.45
N GLN A 166 -23.26 -1.08 11.01
CA GLN A 166 -23.21 -0.69 9.60
C GLN A 166 -22.67 -1.81 8.70
N THR A 167 -21.67 -2.57 9.16
CA THR A 167 -21.11 -3.68 8.39
C THR A 167 -22.12 -4.83 8.25
N LEU A 168 -22.87 -5.13 9.31
CA LEU A 168 -23.95 -6.12 9.27
C LEU A 168 -25.08 -5.70 8.33
N ASP A 169 -25.45 -4.42 8.33
CA ASP A 169 -26.49 -3.91 7.41
C ASP A 169 -26.03 -3.99 5.95
N ARG A 170 -24.80 -3.55 5.64
CA ARG A 170 -24.20 -3.72 4.30
C ARG A 170 -24.17 -5.17 3.85
N ALA A 171 -23.93 -6.12 4.75
CA ALA A 171 -23.90 -7.54 4.42
C ALA A 171 -25.27 -8.13 4.07
N LYS A 172 -26.39 -7.48 4.48
CA LYS A 172 -27.74 -7.86 4.05
C LYS A 172 -28.00 -7.47 2.59
N GLU A 173 -27.37 -6.40 2.12
CA GLU A 173 -27.50 -5.85 0.76
C GLU A 173 -26.64 -6.59 -0.27
N ARG A 174 -26.72 -7.93 -0.29
CA ARG A 174 -25.86 -8.78 -1.13
C ARG A 174 -26.03 -8.55 -2.63
N HIS A 175 -27.21 -8.11 -3.06
CA HIS A 175 -27.52 -7.80 -4.45
C HIS A 175 -26.75 -6.56 -4.93
N LEU A 176 -26.66 -5.51 -4.10
CA LEU A 176 -25.90 -4.30 -4.39
C LEU A 176 -24.39 -4.58 -4.49
N LEU A 177 -23.88 -5.60 -3.78
CA LEU A 177 -22.46 -5.94 -3.84
C LEU A 177 -22.02 -6.26 -5.28
N LYS A 178 -22.84 -6.97 -6.05
CA LYS A 178 -22.55 -7.28 -7.46
C LYS A 178 -22.52 -6.01 -8.31
N GLU A 179 -23.51 -5.14 -8.14
CA GLU A 179 -23.63 -3.88 -8.87
C GLU A 179 -22.44 -2.97 -8.57
N ARG A 180 -22.04 -2.85 -7.30
CA ARG A 180 -20.88 -2.06 -6.90
C ARG A 180 -19.57 -2.59 -7.49
N TRP A 181 -19.39 -3.91 -7.54
CA TRP A 181 -18.24 -4.49 -8.26
C TRP A 181 -18.28 -4.18 -9.74
N ALA A 182 -19.44 -4.28 -10.40
CA ALA A 182 -19.58 -3.97 -11.82
C ALA A 182 -19.29 -2.48 -12.11
N SER A 183 -19.83 -1.56 -11.30
CA SER A 183 -19.59 -0.12 -11.41
C SER A 183 -18.11 0.22 -11.20
N ALA A 184 -17.48 -0.32 -10.16
CA ALA A 184 -16.09 -0.05 -9.87
C ALA A 184 -15.15 -0.57 -10.98
N VAL A 185 -15.43 -1.75 -11.54
CA VAL A 185 -14.70 -2.28 -12.71
C VAL A 185 -14.93 -1.43 -13.97
N ALA A 186 -16.14 -0.90 -14.17
CA ALA A 186 -16.45 -0.05 -15.31
C ALA A 186 -15.80 1.35 -15.21
N LEU A 187 -15.74 1.91 -14.00
CA LEU A 187 -15.12 3.20 -13.70
C LEU A 187 -13.58 3.11 -13.75
N GLN A 188 -13.01 2.05 -13.17
CA GLN A 188 -11.59 1.77 -13.23
C GLN A 188 -11.29 0.81 -14.40
N GLY A 189 -11.15 1.37 -15.61
CA GLY A 189 -10.74 0.64 -16.82
C GLY A 189 -9.42 -0.15 -16.71
N SER A 190 -8.73 -0.12 -15.58
CA SER A 190 -7.78 -1.16 -15.17
C SER A 190 -7.58 -1.06 -13.66
N MET A 191 -7.60 -2.19 -12.96
CA MET A 191 -7.20 -2.35 -11.56
C MET A 191 -5.81 -1.72 -11.39
N THR A 192 -5.74 -0.52 -10.82
CA THR A 192 -4.48 0.21 -10.65
C THR A 192 -4.19 0.15 -9.17
N GLU A 193 -3.35 -0.80 -8.78
CA GLU A 193 -2.84 -0.84 -7.41
C GLU A 193 -2.01 0.43 -7.20
N GLU A 194 -2.28 1.15 -6.12
CA GLU A 194 -1.60 2.40 -5.78
C GLU A 194 -0.82 2.20 -4.48
N LEU A 195 0.43 2.67 -4.45
CA LEU A 195 1.24 2.73 -3.23
C LEU A 195 1.31 4.18 -2.76
N ARG A 196 0.73 4.46 -1.61
CA ARG A 196 0.86 5.74 -0.92
C ARG A 196 2.09 5.72 -0.02
N ALA A 197 3.13 6.46 -0.39
CA ALA A 197 4.32 6.63 0.43
C ALA A 197 4.27 7.99 1.15
N GLU A 198 4.40 8.01 2.47
CA GLU A 198 4.55 9.27 3.23
C GLU A 198 5.80 10.04 2.75
N GLY A 199 5.72 11.37 2.57
CA GLY A 199 6.81 12.18 2.00
C GLY A 199 8.09 12.29 2.87
N LYS A 200 8.11 11.67 4.05
CA LYS A 200 9.34 11.44 4.84
C LYS A 200 10.12 10.21 4.37
N ARG A 201 9.44 9.22 3.79
CA ARG A 201 10.01 7.94 3.32
C ARG A 201 10.55 8.01 1.89
N VAL A 202 10.11 9.01 1.12
CA VAL A 202 10.62 9.30 -0.22
C VAL A 202 12.04 9.85 -0.12
N PRO A 203 13.04 9.28 -0.83
CA PRO A 203 14.39 9.83 -0.90
C PRO A 203 14.31 11.29 -1.35
N ARG A 204 14.63 12.20 -0.43
CA ARG A 204 14.67 13.61 -0.75
C ARG A 204 15.91 13.87 -1.57
N PRO A 205 15.79 14.54 -2.72
CA PRO A 205 16.96 14.92 -3.48
C PRO A 205 17.76 15.87 -2.59
N VAL A 206 19.02 15.51 -2.30
CA VAL A 206 19.84 16.04 -1.21
C VAL A 206 20.21 17.50 -1.44
N VAL A 207 19.29 18.40 -1.13
CA VAL A 207 19.54 19.83 -1.07
C VAL A 207 18.90 20.34 0.20
N TYR A 208 19.74 20.61 1.20
CA TYR A 208 19.26 21.28 2.39
C TYR A 208 18.79 22.69 1.97
N PRO A 209 17.58 23.12 2.35
CA PRO A 209 17.13 24.49 2.08
C PRO A 209 18.12 25.51 2.67
N TYR A 210 18.83 25.12 3.73
CA TYR A 210 19.94 25.86 4.32
C TYR A 210 21.15 26.03 3.37
N THR A 211 21.43 25.07 2.49
CA THR A 211 22.49 25.18 1.48
C THR A 211 22.12 26.18 0.39
N ILE A 212 20.88 26.17 -0.12
CA ILE A 212 20.43 27.18 -1.10
C ILE A 212 20.47 28.57 -0.47
N LYS A 213 19.94 28.71 0.77
CA LYS A 213 20.01 29.96 1.53
C LYS A 213 21.46 30.43 1.73
N ALA A 214 22.37 29.53 2.12
CA ALA A 214 23.78 29.87 2.32
C ALA A 214 24.46 30.32 1.01
N VAL A 215 24.19 29.66 -0.13
CA VAL A 215 24.73 30.06 -1.43
C VAL A 215 24.19 31.43 -1.87
N LEU A 216 22.91 31.73 -1.61
CA LEU A 216 22.32 33.04 -1.90
C LEU A 216 22.85 34.14 -0.98
N ILE A 217 23.03 33.86 0.32
CA ILE A 217 23.65 34.78 1.27
C ILE A 217 25.10 35.06 0.85
N PHE A 218 25.85 34.03 0.46
CA PHE A 218 27.21 34.18 -0.03
C PHE A 218 27.27 35.06 -1.30
N ALA A 219 26.37 34.82 -2.26
CA ALA A 219 26.25 35.65 -3.46
C ALA A 219 25.92 37.11 -3.14
N LEU A 220 25.05 37.34 -2.15
CA LEU A 220 24.67 38.67 -1.68
C LEU A 220 25.83 39.39 -1.00
N VAL A 221 26.53 38.73 -0.08
CA VAL A 221 27.67 39.32 0.64
C VAL A 221 28.79 39.67 -0.33
N LEU A 222 29.14 38.77 -1.24
CA LEU A 222 30.16 39.02 -2.26
C LEU A 222 29.74 40.15 -3.22
N GLY A 223 28.46 40.20 -3.59
CA GLY A 223 27.90 41.28 -4.41
C GLY A 223 27.95 42.64 -3.71
N LEU A 224 27.65 42.69 -2.40
CA LEU A 224 27.73 43.92 -1.60
C LEU A 224 29.18 44.38 -1.42
N GLU A 225 30.09 43.47 -1.09
CA GLU A 225 31.52 43.77 -0.94
C GLU A 225 32.10 44.35 -2.24
N THR A 226 31.87 43.68 -3.38
CA THR A 226 32.31 44.16 -4.70
C THR A 226 31.66 45.48 -5.10
N PHE A 227 30.39 45.73 -4.71
CA PHE A 227 29.72 47.00 -4.94
C PHE A 227 30.36 48.13 -4.14
N PHE A 228 30.60 47.92 -2.84
CA PHE A 228 31.20 48.93 -1.97
C PHE A 228 32.63 49.23 -2.41
N ASP A 229 33.45 48.21 -2.66
CA ASP A 229 34.83 48.38 -3.13
C ASP A 229 34.90 49.16 -4.44
N ALA A 230 34.01 48.85 -5.39
CA ALA A 230 33.92 49.58 -6.65
C ALA A 230 33.48 51.04 -6.42
N ALA A 231 32.42 51.25 -5.65
CA ALA A 231 31.84 52.56 -5.39
C ALA A 231 32.78 53.50 -4.59
N SER A 232 33.60 52.95 -3.69
CA SER A 232 34.59 53.70 -2.91
C SER A 232 35.99 53.74 -3.54
N SER A 233 36.15 53.19 -4.75
CA SER A 233 37.47 53.16 -5.39
C SER A 233 37.98 54.59 -5.67
N PRO A 234 39.27 54.89 -5.41
CA PRO A 234 39.84 56.22 -5.63
C PRO A 234 39.69 56.71 -7.08
N GLN A 235 39.73 55.77 -8.03
CA GLN A 235 39.55 56.01 -9.45
C GLN A 235 38.12 56.47 -9.79
N MET A 236 37.10 55.94 -9.10
CA MET A 236 35.72 56.38 -9.30
C MET A 236 35.41 57.67 -8.53
N LEU A 237 36.08 57.93 -7.40
CA LEU A 237 35.93 59.18 -6.64
C LEU A 237 36.48 60.41 -7.40
N HIS A 238 37.59 60.26 -8.13
CA HIS A 238 38.24 61.35 -8.88
C HIS A 238 37.75 61.55 -10.33
N SER A 239 36.79 60.75 -10.81
CA SER A 239 36.28 60.84 -12.19
C SER A 239 35.15 61.87 -12.32
N ASP A 240 35.14 62.68 -13.40
CA ASP A 240 34.11 63.70 -13.69
C ASP A 240 32.76 63.13 -14.19
N VAL A 241 32.59 61.81 -14.23
CA VAL A 241 31.33 61.21 -14.70
C VAL A 241 30.19 61.36 -13.68
N PRO A 242 28.92 61.45 -14.12
CA PRO A 242 27.77 61.54 -13.23
C PRO A 242 27.70 60.39 -12.21
N GLY A 243 27.32 60.70 -10.97
CA GLY A 243 27.28 59.71 -9.88
C GLY A 243 26.38 58.49 -10.19
N TRP A 244 25.26 58.70 -10.88
CA TRP A 244 24.37 57.59 -11.27
C TRP A 244 25.07 56.59 -12.19
N PHE A 245 25.93 57.06 -13.10
CA PHE A 245 26.70 56.21 -14.02
C PHE A 245 27.75 55.38 -13.25
N LYS A 246 28.37 55.96 -12.22
CA LYS A 246 29.30 55.26 -11.32
C LYS A 246 28.60 54.12 -10.57
N PHE A 247 27.44 54.39 -9.98
CA PHE A 247 26.67 53.37 -9.28
C PHE A 247 26.17 52.27 -10.23
N SER A 248 25.85 52.59 -11.49
CA SER A 248 25.51 51.58 -12.50
C SER A 248 26.67 50.64 -12.81
N ILE A 249 27.90 51.15 -12.94
CA ILE A 249 29.08 50.31 -13.17
C ILE A 249 29.35 49.39 -11.97
N ALA A 250 29.32 49.93 -10.75
CA ALA A 250 29.49 49.15 -9.54
C ALA A 250 28.41 48.05 -9.40
N ALA A 251 27.16 48.37 -9.73
CA ALA A 251 26.06 47.40 -9.73
C ALA A 251 26.24 46.30 -10.79
N ILE A 252 26.74 46.64 -11.99
CA ILE A 252 27.02 45.65 -13.04
C ILE A 252 28.16 44.72 -12.60
N MET A 253 29.24 45.24 -12.02
CA MET A 253 30.34 44.41 -11.53
C MET A 253 29.87 43.47 -10.41
N ALA A 254 29.11 43.98 -9.45
CA ALA A 254 28.52 43.17 -8.38
C ALA A 254 27.62 42.06 -8.93
N ALA A 255 26.79 42.35 -9.94
CA ALA A 255 25.94 41.36 -10.58
C ALA A 255 26.73 40.29 -11.33
N VAL A 256 27.78 40.67 -12.07
CA VAL A 256 28.66 39.73 -12.79
C VAL A 256 29.38 38.81 -11.82
N CYS A 257 29.92 39.36 -10.73
CA CYS A 257 30.54 38.57 -9.67
C CYS A 257 29.53 37.63 -9.02
N ALA A 258 28.35 38.09 -8.58
CA ALA A 258 27.36 37.22 -7.93
C ALA A 258 26.73 36.15 -8.87
N SER A 259 26.77 36.36 -10.19
CA SER A 259 26.06 35.55 -11.20
C SER A 259 26.32 34.03 -11.14
N PRO A 260 27.55 33.50 -10.92
CA PRO A 260 27.78 32.06 -10.92
C PRO A 260 27.12 31.36 -9.73
N TRP A 261 27.02 32.04 -8.59
CA TRP A 261 26.39 31.53 -7.37
C TRP A 261 24.87 31.61 -7.45
N ILE A 262 24.34 32.69 -8.02
CA ILE A 262 22.91 32.82 -8.31
C ILE A 262 22.49 31.74 -9.32
N TYR A 263 23.26 31.54 -10.38
CA TYR A 263 23.03 30.47 -11.35
C TYR A 263 23.09 29.07 -10.69
N LYS A 264 24.07 28.83 -9.80
CA LYS A 264 24.17 27.59 -9.05
C LYS A 264 22.95 27.35 -8.15
N ALA A 265 22.49 28.39 -7.44
CA ALA A 265 21.29 28.33 -6.61
C ALA A 265 20.04 28.05 -7.45
N ALA A 266 19.85 28.77 -8.57
CA ALA A 266 18.74 28.57 -9.49
C ALA A 266 18.75 27.14 -10.07
N LYS A 267 19.91 26.66 -10.53
CA LYS A 267 20.08 25.29 -11.04
C LYS A 267 19.75 24.23 -9.98
N MET A 268 20.11 24.47 -8.72
CA MET A 268 19.75 23.57 -7.60
C MET A 268 18.25 23.55 -7.36
N THR A 269 17.59 24.71 -7.36
CA THR A 269 16.13 24.80 -7.18
C THR A 269 15.35 24.11 -8.32
N PHE A 270 15.72 24.37 -9.58
CA PHE A 270 15.05 23.77 -10.74
C PHE A 270 15.25 22.25 -10.86
N LYS A 271 16.41 21.72 -10.43
CA LYS A 271 16.71 20.29 -10.53
C LYS A 271 16.04 19.45 -9.42
N HIS A 272 15.61 20.06 -8.31
CA HIS A 272 15.20 19.32 -7.10
C HIS A 272 13.77 19.69 -6.65
N GLN A 273 12.93 20.15 -7.59
CA GLN A 273 11.74 20.93 -7.27
C GLN A 273 10.52 20.13 -6.80
N SER A 274 10.50 18.80 -6.91
CA SER A 274 9.29 18.05 -6.56
C SER A 274 9.56 16.59 -6.17
N LEU A 275 8.88 16.14 -5.10
CA LEU A 275 9.02 14.79 -4.53
C LEU A 275 8.51 13.71 -5.50
N ASP A 276 7.49 14.05 -6.30
CA ASP A 276 6.95 13.20 -7.35
C ASP A 276 8.01 12.83 -8.40
N ARG A 277 8.89 13.77 -8.77
CA ARG A 277 9.93 13.51 -9.77
C ARG A 277 10.98 12.55 -9.25
N SER A 278 11.33 12.69 -7.97
CA SER A 278 12.26 11.79 -7.27
C SER A 278 11.69 10.38 -7.16
N ILE A 279 10.44 10.22 -6.71
CA ILE A 279 9.82 8.89 -6.61
C ILE A 279 9.67 8.25 -7.99
N ARG A 280 9.41 9.05 -9.04
CA ARG A 280 9.28 8.54 -10.40
C ARG A 280 10.60 8.00 -10.94
N GLU A 281 11.71 8.68 -10.66
CA GLU A 281 13.06 8.19 -11.00
C GLU A 281 13.43 6.93 -10.22
N VAL A 282 13.13 6.88 -8.92
CA VAL A 282 13.34 5.70 -8.08
C VAL A 282 12.49 4.52 -8.57
N GLY A 283 11.22 4.75 -8.84
CA GLY A 283 10.32 3.76 -9.42
C GLY A 283 10.86 3.25 -10.76
N LEU A 284 11.39 4.13 -11.62
CA LEU A 284 11.96 3.72 -12.91
C LEU A 284 13.17 2.81 -12.71
N ALA A 285 14.04 3.12 -11.75
CA ALA A 285 15.17 2.26 -11.41
C ALA A 285 14.71 0.88 -10.93
N VAL A 286 13.74 0.83 -10.01
CA VAL A 286 13.16 -0.44 -9.51
C VAL A 286 12.56 -1.26 -10.67
N TYR A 287 11.75 -0.62 -11.50
CA TYR A 287 11.11 -1.27 -12.65
C TYR A 287 12.14 -1.78 -13.67
N THR A 288 13.22 -1.02 -13.89
CA THR A 288 14.32 -1.43 -14.79
C THR A 288 15.00 -2.69 -14.28
N VAL A 289 15.27 -2.79 -12.97
CA VAL A 289 15.84 -3.99 -12.36
C VAL A 289 14.90 -5.18 -12.51
N LEU A 290 13.60 -5.00 -12.26
CA LEU A 290 12.61 -6.06 -12.45
C LEU A 290 12.54 -6.54 -13.91
N TYR A 291 12.70 -5.62 -14.87
CA TYR A 291 12.74 -5.95 -16.29
C TYR A 291 14.01 -6.71 -16.67
N GLU A 292 15.18 -6.29 -16.16
CA GLU A 292 16.45 -7.01 -16.35
C GLU A 292 16.42 -8.43 -15.76
N LEU A 293 15.73 -8.59 -14.63
CA LEU A 293 15.46 -9.89 -14.01
C LEU A 293 14.39 -10.73 -14.75
N LYS A 294 13.81 -10.19 -15.83
CA LYS A 294 12.74 -10.81 -16.63
C LYS A 294 11.47 -11.13 -15.82
N LEU A 295 11.20 -10.35 -14.78
CA LEU A 295 10.02 -10.49 -13.93
C LEU A 295 8.83 -9.64 -14.42
N VAL A 296 9.10 -8.65 -15.27
CA VAL A 296 8.09 -7.80 -15.95
C VAL A 296 8.41 -7.73 -17.44
N GLN A 297 7.38 -7.62 -18.29
CA GLN A 297 7.57 -7.67 -19.76
C GLN A 297 7.66 -6.32 -20.47
N PRO A 298 6.90 -5.27 -20.11
CA PRO A 298 7.00 -4.00 -20.82
C PRO A 298 8.38 -3.37 -20.61
N ALA A 299 8.99 -2.87 -21.67
CA ALA A 299 10.27 -2.18 -21.59
C ALA A 299 10.17 -0.95 -20.65
N PRO A 300 11.21 -0.67 -19.84
CA PRO A 300 11.17 0.42 -18.87
C PRO A 300 10.97 1.76 -19.58
N SER A 301 9.92 2.48 -19.21
CA SER A 301 9.67 3.84 -19.66
C SER A 301 9.15 4.69 -18.53
N ILE A 302 9.53 5.97 -18.52
CA ILE A 302 9.11 6.89 -17.47
C ILE A 302 7.60 7.17 -17.48
N HIS A 303 6.93 6.88 -18.60
CA HIS A 303 5.49 7.05 -18.75
C HIS A 303 4.68 5.94 -18.09
N LEU A 304 5.29 4.78 -17.79
CA LEU A 304 4.64 3.69 -17.08
C LEU A 304 4.36 4.02 -15.62
N ILE A 305 5.06 5.00 -15.05
CA ILE A 305 5.01 5.31 -13.63
C ILE A 305 4.21 6.59 -13.43
N GLY A 306 3.04 6.45 -12.84
CA GLY A 306 2.22 7.56 -12.38
C GLY A 306 2.64 7.99 -10.98
N THR A 307 2.78 9.30 -10.78
CA THR A 307 3.12 9.89 -9.50
C THR A 307 2.25 11.11 -9.24
N GLN A 308 1.73 11.24 -8.03
CA GLN A 308 0.93 12.38 -7.59
C GLN A 308 1.28 12.75 -6.15
N GLU A 309 1.41 14.04 -5.88
CA GLU A 309 1.64 14.55 -4.53
C GLU A 309 0.30 14.94 -3.90
N GLU A 310 -0.04 14.33 -2.76
CA GLU A 310 -1.26 14.61 -2.01
C GLU A 310 -0.93 14.79 -0.52
N GLY A 311 -1.13 16.01 -0.01
CA GLY A 311 -1.02 16.29 1.43
C GLY A 311 0.35 16.01 2.06
N GLY A 312 1.44 16.11 1.27
CA GLY A 312 2.80 15.79 1.74
C GLY A 312 3.14 14.30 1.74
N ALA A 313 2.26 13.46 1.18
CA ALA A 313 2.55 12.08 0.76
C ALA A 313 2.65 12.03 -0.77
N VAL A 314 3.40 11.07 -1.29
CA VAL A 314 3.50 10.81 -2.73
C VAL A 314 2.86 9.46 -3.02
N VAL A 315 1.84 9.48 -3.87
CA VAL A 315 1.19 8.28 -4.40
C VAL A 315 1.93 7.88 -5.67
N CYS A 316 2.32 6.61 -5.77
CA CYS A 316 2.99 6.02 -6.93
C CYS A 316 2.20 4.81 -7.41
N TRP A 317 2.00 4.70 -8.72
CA TRP A 317 1.32 3.56 -9.34
C TRP A 317 1.91 3.22 -10.70
N LEU A 318 1.64 1.99 -11.15
CA LEU A 318 2.02 1.52 -12.47
C LEU A 318 0.81 1.60 -13.40
N ARG A 319 0.92 2.37 -14.49
CA ARG A 319 -0.18 2.64 -15.43
C ARG A 319 -0.59 1.41 -16.22
N ASP A 320 0.39 0.65 -16.70
CA ASP A 320 0.19 -0.54 -17.54
C ASP A 320 0.81 -1.77 -16.88
N GLY A 321 0.33 -2.96 -17.25
CA GLY A 321 0.82 -4.23 -16.71
C GLY A 321 -0.28 -5.05 -16.06
N ASN A 322 -0.04 -6.36 -15.94
CA ASN A 322 -0.97 -7.26 -15.28
C ASN A 322 -0.93 -7.06 -13.75
N THR A 323 -1.95 -7.56 -13.02
CA THR A 323 -2.04 -7.40 -11.56
C THR A 323 -0.79 -7.93 -10.85
N HIS A 324 -0.21 -9.05 -11.31
CA HIS A 324 0.99 -9.62 -10.71
C HIS A 324 2.21 -8.69 -10.86
N GLU A 325 2.41 -8.11 -12.04
CA GLU A 325 3.49 -7.13 -12.32
C GLU A 325 3.32 -5.87 -11.48
N LYS A 326 2.07 -5.37 -11.35
CA LYS A 326 1.73 -4.22 -10.49
C LYS A 326 2.08 -4.51 -9.04
N THR A 327 1.61 -5.63 -8.49
CA THR A 327 1.89 -6.02 -7.10
C THR A 327 3.38 -6.22 -6.85
N LEU A 328 4.09 -6.86 -7.80
CA LEU A 328 5.52 -7.10 -7.70
C LEU A 328 6.30 -5.77 -7.67
N PHE A 329 5.97 -4.85 -8.58
CA PHE A 329 6.57 -3.53 -8.64
C PHE A 329 6.33 -2.74 -7.34
N LEU A 330 5.09 -2.67 -6.86
CA LEU A 330 4.76 -1.90 -5.66
C LEU A 330 5.40 -2.50 -4.40
N ASN A 331 5.45 -3.83 -4.27
CA ASN A 331 6.14 -4.48 -3.16
C ASN A 331 7.64 -4.20 -3.17
N ALA A 332 8.29 -4.28 -4.34
CA ALA A 332 9.72 -3.98 -4.47
C ALA A 332 10.01 -2.50 -4.17
N LEU A 333 9.15 -1.60 -4.65
CA LEU A 333 9.25 -0.17 -4.34
C LEU A 333 9.03 0.09 -2.85
N GLN A 334 8.06 -0.56 -2.22
CA GLN A 334 7.81 -0.44 -0.78
C GLN A 334 9.00 -0.93 0.04
N GLN A 335 9.58 -2.09 -0.29
CA GLN A 335 10.78 -2.62 0.38
C GLN A 335 11.98 -1.67 0.31
N LEU A 336 12.11 -0.93 -0.79
CA LEU A 336 13.18 0.06 -0.94
C LEU A 336 12.94 1.33 -0.09
N LEU A 337 11.67 1.69 0.15
CA LEU A 337 11.28 2.90 0.89
C LEU A 337 11.10 2.66 2.38
N ASP A 338 10.84 1.42 2.79
CA ASP A 338 10.66 1.05 4.19
C ASP A 338 11.99 1.17 4.96
N PRO A 339 11.94 1.56 6.25
CA PRO A 339 13.13 1.70 7.07
C PRO A 339 13.87 0.36 7.21
N ILE A 340 15.21 0.43 7.20
CA ILE A 340 16.07 -0.76 7.33
C ILE A 340 16.26 -1.07 8.81
N ASP A 341 15.42 -1.96 9.35
CA ASP A 341 15.47 -2.32 10.77
C ASP A 341 16.59 -3.32 11.12
N ASN A 342 16.99 -4.19 10.17
CA ASN A 342 18.01 -5.22 10.40
C ASN A 342 18.93 -5.41 9.17
N PRO A 343 19.93 -4.54 8.97
CA PRO A 343 20.79 -4.59 7.78
C PRO A 343 21.70 -5.81 7.79
N ARG A 344 21.47 -6.76 6.87
CA ARG A 344 22.33 -7.94 6.70
C ARG A 344 23.56 -7.67 5.85
N TYR A 345 23.49 -6.67 4.96
CA TYR A 345 24.54 -6.38 4.00
C TYR A 345 24.89 -4.89 3.98
N LEU A 346 26.15 -4.60 3.64
CA LEU A 346 26.68 -3.26 3.45
C LEU A 346 27.28 -3.17 2.04
N VAL A 347 26.69 -2.32 1.21
CA VAL A 347 27.22 -2.01 -0.12
C VAL A 347 28.24 -0.90 0.04
N TYR A 348 29.49 -1.23 -0.25
CA TYR A 348 30.59 -0.29 -0.29
C TYR A 348 30.81 0.22 -1.70
N ARG A 349 30.75 1.54 -1.88
CA ARG A 349 31.05 2.20 -3.16
C ARG A 349 32.22 3.15 -3.00
N THR A 350 33.24 2.96 -3.84
CA THR A 350 34.31 3.96 -4.00
C THR A 350 34.01 4.79 -5.24
N SER A 351 33.81 6.10 -5.08
CA SER A 351 33.67 7.03 -6.21
C SER A 351 34.88 7.94 -6.31
N ARG A 352 35.48 8.02 -7.51
CA ARG A 352 36.62 8.89 -7.77
C ARG A 352 36.09 10.27 -8.19
N ARG A 353 36.16 11.24 -7.27
CA ARG A 353 35.85 12.65 -7.58
C ARG A 353 37.11 13.40 -7.97
N ARG A 354 36.92 14.56 -8.59
CA ARG A 354 38.01 15.42 -9.10
C ARG A 354 39.08 15.80 -8.05
N PHE A 355 38.78 15.68 -6.76
CA PHE A 355 39.66 16.03 -5.63
C PHE A 355 39.84 14.90 -4.59
N GLY A 356 39.50 13.65 -4.89
CA GLY A 356 39.73 12.53 -3.95
C GLY A 356 38.83 11.31 -4.16
N LEU A 357 39.08 10.27 -3.37
CA LEU A 357 38.24 9.07 -3.28
C LEU A 357 37.16 9.30 -2.21
N SER A 358 35.89 9.20 -2.60
CA SER A 358 34.76 9.16 -1.66
C SER A 358 34.38 7.71 -1.41
N HIS A 359 34.17 7.36 -0.15
CA HIS A 359 33.70 6.05 0.27
C HIS A 359 32.27 6.20 0.78
N ASP A 360 31.31 5.60 0.08
CA ASP A 360 29.91 5.63 0.44
C ASP A 360 29.50 4.23 0.91
N TYR A 361 28.84 4.17 2.08
CA TYR A 361 28.33 2.93 2.67
C TYR A 361 26.81 2.96 2.65
N HIS A 362 26.21 1.95 2.06
CA HIS A 362 24.75 1.80 1.99
C HIS A 362 24.34 0.52 2.69
N ALA A 363 23.52 0.66 3.73
CA ALA A 363 22.89 -0.49 4.39
C ALA A 363 21.84 -1.10 3.46
N VAL A 364 21.79 -2.43 3.42
CA VAL A 364 20.81 -3.19 2.65
C VAL A 364 20.21 -4.26 3.57
N PRO A 365 18.86 -4.46 3.56
CA PRO A 365 18.18 -5.49 4.34
C PRO A 365 18.75 -6.90 4.15
#